data_AF-A0A1V0UN62-F1
#
_entry.id   AF-A0A1V0UN62-F1
#
_cell.length_a   1.000
_cell.length_b   1.000
_cell.length_c   1.000
_cell.angle_alpha   90.00
_cell.angle_beta   90.00
_cell.angle_gamma   90.00
#
_symmetry.space_group_name_H-M   'P 1'
#
loop_
_entity.id
_entity.type
_entity.pdbx_description
1 polymer ?
#
loop_
_entity_poly.entity_id
_entity_poly.type
_entity_poly.pdbx_seq_one_letter_code
_entity_poly.pdbx_strand_id
1 'polypeptide(L)'
;MGVREWLKEREEERKKRANGGNDGLPEGITRYVRLGSELADGKVFALLAGPDDWYFYHVHEDGDFATRTTFVKKHTCLHSPKDVGADFGEFAKRNPSVCLSCRANAKRKLYFMVPVYDFEYRTWRILDLKEFHAMNLIDDYDKLEKAAKKFAKDYTLVGDVVLIQKTSDGKSYSLTSADIDEEILVEAQKFIGTDEIKYAELANFRDEEDIRKILEETAEFDDSKIDMSALRERFSEPDDVDPKF
;
A
#
# COMPACT_ATOMS: atom_id res chain seq x y z
N MET A 1 -28.33 19.34 8.96
CA MET A 1 -27.48 18.48 9.80
C MET A 1 -27.19 19.17 11.11
N GLY A 2 -27.44 18.50 12.23
CA GLY A 2 -27.10 19.00 13.57
C GLY A 2 -25.66 18.66 13.98
N VAL A 3 -25.11 19.37 14.96
CA VAL A 3 -23.74 19.14 15.49
C VAL A 3 -23.50 17.69 15.93
N ARG A 4 -24.53 17.00 16.44
CA ARG A 4 -24.45 15.59 16.84
C ARG A 4 -24.35 14.62 15.66
N GLU A 5 -25.02 14.90 14.55
CA GLU A 5 -24.90 14.09 13.32
C GLU A 5 -23.52 14.28 12.71
N TRP A 6 -23.05 15.52 12.63
CA TRP A 6 -21.73 15.85 12.12
C TRP A 6 -20.59 15.22 12.95
N LEU A 7 -20.72 15.18 14.29
CA LEU A 7 -19.73 14.51 15.15
C LEU A 7 -19.76 12.98 14.99
N LYS A 8 -20.94 12.38 14.78
CA LYS A 8 -21.05 10.94 14.48
C LYS A 8 -20.43 10.61 13.13
N GLU A 9 -20.72 11.37 12.09
CA GLU A 9 -20.08 11.20 10.77
C GLU A 9 -18.57 11.33 10.88
N ARG A 10 -18.05 12.32 11.62
CA ARG A 10 -16.59 12.44 11.85
C ARG A 10 -16.00 11.27 12.63
N GLU A 11 -16.72 10.71 13.59
CA GLU A 11 -16.26 9.56 14.36
C GLU A 11 -16.30 8.27 13.53
N GLU A 12 -17.33 8.08 12.71
CA GLU A 12 -17.44 6.97 11.76
C GLU A 12 -16.39 7.09 10.65
N GLU A 13 -16.15 8.28 10.10
CA GLU A 13 -15.06 8.53 9.16
C GLU A 13 -13.69 8.29 9.80
N ARG A 14 -13.50 8.68 11.08
CA ARG A 14 -12.27 8.35 11.81
C ARG A 14 -12.12 6.85 12.01
N LYS A 15 -13.18 6.12 12.36
CA LYS A 15 -13.14 4.65 12.51
C LYS A 15 -12.86 3.97 11.17
N LYS A 16 -13.49 4.41 10.07
CA LYS A 16 -13.22 3.93 8.71
C LYS A 16 -11.78 4.19 8.29
N ARG A 17 -11.25 5.41 8.54
CA ARG A 17 -9.85 5.79 8.26
C ARG A 17 -8.84 5.05 9.15
N ALA A 18 -9.17 4.80 10.42
CA ALA A 18 -8.30 4.12 11.37
C ALA A 18 -8.22 2.60 11.11
N ASN A 19 -9.30 1.99 10.61
CA ASN A 19 -9.36 0.55 10.35
C ASN A 19 -9.14 0.16 8.88
N GLY A 20 -8.88 1.10 7.98
CA GLY A 20 -8.52 0.81 6.58
C GLY A 20 -9.55 -0.05 5.83
N GLY A 21 -10.84 0.08 6.11
CA GLY A 21 -11.88 -0.68 5.41
C GLY A 21 -12.02 -2.15 5.82
N ASN A 22 -11.74 -2.50 7.07
CA ASN A 22 -11.97 -3.86 7.62
C ASN A 22 -13.45 -4.28 7.75
N ASP A 23 -14.39 -3.52 7.18
CA ASP A 23 -15.81 -3.84 7.21
C ASP A 23 -16.07 -5.21 6.54
N GLY A 24 -16.84 -6.07 7.22
CA GLY A 24 -17.19 -7.41 6.73
C GLY A 24 -16.14 -8.51 6.98
N LEU A 25 -15.02 -8.22 7.66
CA LEU A 25 -14.04 -9.24 8.05
C LEU A 25 -14.36 -9.89 9.41
N PRO A 26 -13.94 -11.14 9.66
CA PRO A 26 -14.00 -11.75 10.99
C PRO A 26 -13.25 -10.92 12.04
N GLU A 27 -13.66 -11.04 13.30
CA GLU A 27 -13.04 -10.31 14.41
C GLU A 27 -11.52 -10.61 14.50
N GLY A 28 -10.71 -9.55 14.60
CA GLY A 28 -9.25 -9.65 14.70
C GLY A 28 -8.51 -9.72 13.35
N ILE A 29 -9.23 -9.84 12.23
CA ILE A 29 -8.64 -9.92 10.88
C ILE A 29 -8.61 -8.55 10.22
N THR A 30 -7.54 -8.28 9.47
CA THR A 30 -7.32 -7.03 8.74
C THR A 30 -7.29 -7.27 7.23
N ARG A 31 -7.71 -6.28 6.43
CA ARG A 31 -7.60 -6.34 4.97
C ARG A 31 -6.16 -6.59 4.52
N TYR A 32 -5.20 -6.07 5.27
CA TYR A 32 -3.78 -6.37 5.05
C TYR A 32 -3.38 -7.71 5.68
N VAL A 33 -2.65 -8.52 4.92
CA VAL A 33 -1.92 -9.69 5.43
C VAL A 33 -0.71 -9.20 6.22
N ARG A 34 -0.53 -9.69 7.45
CA ARG A 34 0.62 -9.35 8.29
C ARG A 34 1.84 -10.15 7.85
N LEU A 35 2.55 -9.63 6.85
CA LEU A 35 3.65 -10.32 6.17
C LEU A 35 4.70 -10.96 7.08
N GLY A 36 4.99 -10.36 8.25
CA GLY A 36 6.00 -10.87 9.18
C GLY A 36 5.54 -12.07 10.02
N SER A 37 4.25 -12.14 10.35
CA SER A 37 3.69 -13.17 11.24
C SER A 37 2.92 -14.23 10.48
N GLU A 38 2.12 -13.83 9.49
CA GLU A 38 1.25 -14.74 8.74
C GLU A 38 2.00 -15.51 7.64
N LEU A 39 3.14 -15.01 7.16
CA LEU A 39 3.93 -15.65 6.11
C LEU A 39 5.22 -16.30 6.63
N ALA A 40 5.40 -16.35 7.96
CA ALA A 40 6.62 -16.88 8.57
C ALA A 40 6.86 -18.35 8.20
N ASP A 41 5.81 -19.17 8.26
CA ASP A 41 5.82 -20.59 7.90
C ASP A 41 5.20 -20.86 6.52
N GLY A 42 4.93 -19.79 5.77
CA GLY A 42 4.19 -19.83 4.53
C GLY A 42 2.68 -19.91 4.70
N LYS A 43 1.96 -19.31 3.75
CA LYS A 43 0.50 -19.32 3.70
C LYS A 43 0.02 -19.48 2.27
N VAL A 44 -1.05 -20.26 2.11
CA VAL A 44 -1.66 -20.55 0.82
C VAL A 44 -2.73 -19.51 0.50
N PHE A 45 -2.70 -19.01 -0.73
CA PHE A 45 -3.64 -18.02 -1.26
C PHE A 45 -4.03 -18.38 -2.68
N ALA A 46 -5.12 -17.81 -3.18
CA ALA A 46 -5.29 -17.65 -4.63
C ALA A 46 -4.84 -16.24 -5.05
N LEU A 47 -4.12 -16.11 -6.15
CA LEU A 47 -3.81 -14.79 -6.71
C LEU A 47 -5.05 -14.22 -7.40
N LEU A 48 -5.41 -12.97 -7.10
CA LEU A 48 -6.59 -12.34 -7.69
C LEU A 48 -6.26 -11.40 -8.86
N ALA A 49 -4.98 -11.06 -9.03
CA ALA A 49 -4.51 -10.20 -10.12
C ALA A 49 -3.04 -10.51 -10.47
N GLY A 50 -2.69 -10.32 -11.74
CA GLY A 50 -1.31 -10.46 -12.22
C GLY A 50 -0.48 -9.19 -11.97
N PRO A 51 0.85 -9.24 -12.13
CA PRO A 51 1.75 -8.11 -11.86
C PRO A 51 1.36 -6.78 -12.51
N ASP A 52 0.87 -6.83 -13.76
CA ASP A 52 0.45 -5.63 -14.51
C ASP A 52 -0.80 -4.96 -13.93
N ASP A 53 -1.61 -5.71 -13.17
CA ASP A 53 -2.84 -5.26 -12.53
C ASP A 53 -2.66 -4.98 -11.03
N TRP A 54 -1.43 -5.05 -10.51
CA TRP A 54 -1.16 -4.69 -9.12
C TRP A 54 -1.20 -3.17 -8.94
N TYR A 55 -1.85 -2.72 -7.87
CA TYR A 55 -1.87 -1.31 -7.54
C TYR A 55 -0.53 -0.87 -6.95
N PHE A 56 0.21 -0.05 -7.68
CA PHE A 56 1.42 0.59 -7.17
C PHE A 56 1.11 1.95 -6.56
N TYR A 57 1.87 2.34 -5.54
CA TYR A 57 1.75 3.66 -4.95
C TYR A 57 3.03 4.05 -4.22
N HIS A 58 3.21 5.35 -3.99
CA HIS A 58 4.39 5.84 -3.33
C HIS A 58 4.12 6.18 -1.87
N VAL A 59 5.09 5.88 -1.02
CA VAL A 59 4.99 6.01 0.42
C VAL A 59 6.18 6.80 0.92
N HIS A 60 5.93 7.74 1.82
CA HIS A 60 6.98 8.36 2.60
C HIS A 60 7.17 7.58 3.90
N GLU A 61 8.37 7.03 4.06
CA GLU A 61 8.81 6.39 5.29
C GLU A 61 10.32 6.42 5.40
N ASP A 62 10.80 6.61 6.62
CA ASP A 62 12.20 6.43 6.95
C ASP A 62 12.35 5.89 8.37
N GLY A 63 13.29 4.98 8.53
CA GLY A 63 13.54 4.29 9.77
C GLY A 63 14.84 3.51 9.67
N ASP A 64 15.38 3.19 10.83
CA ASP A 64 16.56 2.35 10.96
C ASP A 64 16.15 1.02 11.59
N PHE A 65 16.43 -0.05 10.85
CA PHE A 65 16.14 -1.41 11.30
C PHE A 65 17.01 -1.82 12.49
N ALA A 66 18.26 -1.38 12.56
CA ALA A 66 19.19 -1.78 13.62
C ALA A 66 18.77 -1.21 14.97
N THR A 67 18.40 0.06 15.01
CA THR A 67 17.93 0.73 16.24
C THR A 67 16.42 0.63 16.46
N ARG A 68 15.67 0.10 15.50
CA ARG A 68 14.19 0.09 15.45
C ARG A 68 13.58 1.50 15.54
N THR A 69 14.35 2.51 15.14
CA THR A 69 13.92 3.91 15.15
C THR A 69 13.07 4.21 13.93
N THR A 70 11.95 4.89 14.13
CA THR A 70 11.13 5.43 13.02
C THR A 70 11.37 6.94 12.97
N PHE A 71 11.96 7.42 11.89
CA PHE A 71 12.21 8.85 11.67
C PHE A 71 11.01 9.52 11.03
N VAL A 72 10.56 8.99 9.88
CA VAL A 72 9.38 9.46 9.16
C VAL A 72 8.33 8.35 9.23
N LYS A 73 7.23 8.61 9.95
CA LYS A 73 6.11 7.68 10.06
C LYS A 73 5.52 7.39 8.67
N LYS A 74 5.26 6.11 8.38
CA LYS A 74 4.72 5.63 7.10
C LYS A 74 3.41 6.37 6.76
N HIS A 75 3.38 7.03 5.61
CA HIS A 75 2.17 7.62 5.03
C HIS A 75 2.26 7.67 3.51
N THR A 76 1.10 7.63 2.85
CA THR A 76 1.03 7.65 1.39
C THR A 76 1.37 9.03 0.83
N CYS A 77 2.20 9.04 -0.22
CA CYS A 77 2.53 10.25 -0.97
C CYS A 77 1.28 10.75 -1.71
N LEU A 78 0.93 12.03 -1.54
CA LEU A 78 -0.22 12.63 -2.24
C LEU A 78 -0.07 12.61 -3.77
N HIS A 79 1.17 12.59 -4.27
CA HIS A 79 1.49 12.34 -5.69
C HIS A 79 1.70 10.84 -5.95
N SER A 80 0.66 10.06 -5.65
CA SER A 80 0.55 8.64 -6.02
C SER A 80 -0.72 8.46 -6.84
N PRO A 81 -0.80 7.43 -7.70
CA PRO A 81 -2.01 7.13 -8.44
C PRO A 81 -3.19 6.87 -7.49
N LYS A 82 -4.40 6.99 -8.03
CA LYS A 82 -5.66 6.74 -7.31
C LYS A 82 -6.42 5.55 -7.88
N ASP A 83 -5.83 4.86 -8.85
CA ASP A 83 -6.44 3.72 -9.51
C ASP A 83 -5.35 2.77 -10.02
N VAL A 84 -5.75 1.54 -10.35
CA VAL A 84 -4.91 0.56 -11.05
C VAL A 84 -4.66 0.98 -12.50
N GLY A 85 -3.62 0.42 -13.12
CA GLY A 85 -3.29 0.70 -14.52
C GLY A 85 -2.78 2.12 -14.81
N ALA A 86 -2.48 2.91 -13.77
CA ALA A 86 -1.87 4.22 -13.93
C ALA A 86 -0.47 4.14 -14.57
N ASP A 87 -0.06 5.17 -15.31
CA ASP A 87 1.27 5.21 -15.91
C ASP A 87 2.34 5.45 -14.84
N PHE A 88 3.22 4.46 -14.63
CA PHE A 88 4.38 4.58 -13.74
C PHE A 88 5.23 5.83 -14.02
N GLY A 89 5.36 6.22 -15.29
CA GLY A 89 6.16 7.39 -15.70
C GLY A 89 5.67 8.70 -15.10
N GLU A 90 4.36 8.88 -14.95
CA GLU A 90 3.73 10.09 -14.40
C GLU A 90 4.03 10.28 -12.90
N PHE A 91 4.18 9.17 -12.18
CA PHE A 91 4.38 9.15 -10.72
C PHE A 91 5.81 8.85 -10.30
N ALA A 92 6.70 8.47 -11.24
CA ALA A 92 8.09 8.11 -10.96
C ALA A 92 8.83 9.23 -10.20
N LYS A 93 8.58 10.49 -10.56
CA LYS A 93 9.23 11.66 -9.94
C LYS A 93 8.43 12.22 -8.78
N ARG A 94 9.15 12.79 -7.82
CA ARG A 94 8.56 13.60 -6.74
C ARG A 94 7.82 14.80 -7.33
N ASN A 95 6.72 15.19 -6.68
CA ASN A 95 5.98 16.39 -7.04
C ASN A 95 5.78 17.31 -5.83
N PRO A 96 6.70 18.28 -5.60
CA PRO A 96 6.63 19.24 -4.49
C PRO A 96 5.40 20.15 -4.50
N SER A 97 4.73 20.34 -5.64
CA SER A 97 3.51 21.16 -5.70
C SER A 97 2.29 20.43 -5.15
N VAL A 98 2.27 19.10 -5.25
CA VAL A 98 1.15 18.23 -4.84
C VAL A 98 1.33 17.62 -3.44
N CYS A 99 2.57 17.30 -3.05
CA CYS A 99 2.82 16.59 -1.79
C CYS A 99 3.81 17.34 -0.90
N LEU A 100 3.38 17.67 0.33
CA LEU A 100 4.22 18.32 1.35
C LEU A 100 5.48 17.51 1.65
N SER A 101 5.37 16.19 1.80
CA SER A 101 6.53 15.31 2.03
C SER A 101 7.48 15.22 0.83
N CYS A 102 6.99 15.38 -0.40
CA CYS A 102 7.87 15.55 -1.56
C CYS A 102 8.64 16.86 -1.49
N ARG A 103 7.98 17.95 -1.06
CA ARG A 103 8.58 19.27 -0.90
C ARG A 103 9.63 19.31 0.19
N ALA A 104 9.36 18.69 1.33
CA ALA A 104 10.30 18.52 2.43
C ALA A 104 11.38 17.46 2.13
N ASN A 105 11.51 17.00 0.89
CA ASN A 105 12.45 15.96 0.47
C ASN A 105 12.43 14.66 1.31
N ALA A 106 11.33 14.38 2.03
CA ALA A 106 11.21 13.21 2.88
C ALA A 106 11.37 11.94 2.04
N LYS A 107 12.09 10.94 2.55
CA LYS A 107 12.37 9.69 1.82
C LYS A 107 11.09 9.07 1.24
N ARG A 108 11.13 8.71 -0.04
CA ARG A 108 10.00 8.17 -0.80
C ARG A 108 10.36 6.76 -1.29
N LYS A 109 9.43 5.83 -1.16
CA LYS A 109 9.58 4.42 -1.57
C LYS A 109 8.38 4.00 -2.40
N LEU A 110 8.56 2.98 -3.24
CA LEU A 110 7.50 2.37 -4.03
C LEU A 110 6.97 1.13 -3.32
N TYR A 111 5.64 1.00 -3.32
CA TYR A 111 4.91 -0.11 -2.75
C TYR A 111 3.89 -0.65 -3.75
N PHE A 112 3.50 -1.90 -3.55
CA PHE A 112 2.54 -2.64 -4.36
C PHE A 112 1.52 -3.31 -3.45
N MET A 113 0.23 -3.17 -3.79
CA MET A 113 -0.85 -3.92 -3.18
C MET A 113 -1.22 -5.09 -4.09
N VAL A 114 -0.90 -6.30 -3.64
CA VAL A 114 -1.21 -7.54 -4.35
C VAL A 114 -2.49 -8.13 -3.76
N PRO A 115 -3.60 -8.20 -4.54
CA PRO A 115 -4.83 -8.80 -4.07
C PRO A 115 -4.73 -10.32 -4.07
N VAL A 116 -5.12 -10.93 -2.95
CA VAL A 116 -5.11 -12.37 -2.75
C VAL A 116 -6.39 -12.84 -2.08
N TYR A 117 -6.83 -14.06 -2.41
CA TYR A 117 -7.89 -14.73 -1.66
C TYR A 117 -7.27 -15.55 -0.54
N ASP A 118 -7.66 -15.24 0.70
CA ASP A 118 -7.23 -15.96 1.89
C ASP A 118 -8.22 -17.09 2.18
N PHE A 119 -7.81 -18.33 1.91
CA PHE A 119 -8.65 -19.52 2.10
C PHE A 119 -9.03 -19.75 3.57
N GLU A 120 -8.20 -19.30 4.52
CA GLU A 120 -8.48 -19.45 5.95
C GLU A 120 -9.70 -18.59 6.36
N TYR A 121 -9.81 -17.40 5.79
CA TYR A 121 -10.87 -16.43 6.11
C TYR A 121 -11.94 -16.30 5.04
N ARG A 122 -11.81 -17.04 3.94
CA ARG A 122 -12.74 -17.08 2.79
C ARG A 122 -13.09 -15.69 2.27
N THR A 123 -12.07 -14.85 2.12
CA THR A 123 -12.23 -13.45 1.69
C THR A 123 -10.96 -12.93 1.03
N TRP A 124 -11.09 -11.84 0.29
CA TRP A 124 -9.96 -11.15 -0.29
C TRP A 124 -9.22 -10.31 0.76
N ARG A 125 -7.89 -10.28 0.62
CA ARG A 125 -6.94 -9.52 1.42
C ARG A 125 -5.83 -8.97 0.52
N ILE A 126 -4.97 -8.13 1.11
CA ILE A 126 -3.92 -7.39 0.41
C ILE A 126 -2.57 -7.72 1.03
N LEU A 127 -1.62 -8.13 0.19
CA LEU A 127 -0.20 -8.08 0.54
C LEU A 127 0.31 -6.68 0.18
N ASP A 128 0.72 -5.90 1.19
CA ASP A 128 1.28 -4.56 1.00
C ASP A 128 2.82 -4.61 1.00
N LEU A 129 3.39 -4.70 -0.19
CA LEU A 129 4.79 -5.07 -0.42
C LEU A 129 5.64 -3.86 -0.81
N LYS A 130 6.84 -3.75 -0.23
CA LYS A 130 7.88 -2.87 -0.77
C LYS A 130 8.33 -3.37 -2.14
N GLU A 131 8.78 -2.45 -2.98
CA GLU A 131 9.30 -2.72 -4.33
C GLU A 131 10.18 -3.96 -4.42
N PHE A 132 11.20 -4.11 -3.56
CA PHE A 132 12.10 -5.27 -3.63
C PHE A 132 11.42 -6.61 -3.28
N HIS A 133 10.36 -6.61 -2.46
CA HIS A 133 9.56 -7.80 -2.23
C HIS A 133 8.67 -8.11 -3.42
N ALA A 134 8.04 -7.08 -3.99
CA ALA A 134 7.20 -7.22 -5.18
C ALA A 134 8.00 -7.76 -6.36
N MET A 135 9.20 -7.22 -6.63
CA MET A 135 10.09 -7.72 -7.69
C MET A 135 10.40 -9.21 -7.54
N ASN A 136 10.68 -9.68 -6.33
CA ASN A 136 10.93 -11.11 -6.10
C ASN A 136 9.70 -11.98 -6.39
N LEU A 137 8.50 -11.52 -6.02
CA LEU A 137 7.27 -12.26 -6.33
C LEU A 137 6.97 -12.25 -7.83
N ILE A 138 7.26 -11.15 -8.54
CA ILE A 138 7.13 -11.06 -9.99
C ILE A 138 8.08 -12.05 -10.67
N ASP A 139 9.35 -12.11 -10.23
CA ASP A 139 10.32 -13.06 -10.77
C ASP A 139 9.86 -14.51 -10.60
N ASP A 140 9.27 -14.86 -9.46
CA ASP A 140 8.74 -16.19 -9.21
C ASP A 140 7.46 -16.47 -9.99
N TYR A 141 6.55 -15.49 -10.08
CA TYR A 141 5.36 -15.52 -10.91
C TYR A 141 5.72 -15.82 -12.37
N ASP A 142 6.64 -15.06 -12.95
CA ASP A 142 7.08 -15.19 -14.35
C ASP A 142 7.70 -16.56 -14.62
N LYS A 143 8.49 -17.10 -13.67
CA LYS A 143 9.07 -18.44 -13.79
C LYS A 143 8.00 -19.51 -13.84
N LEU A 144 7.01 -19.44 -12.94
CA LEU A 144 5.92 -20.42 -12.87
C LEU A 144 5.03 -20.34 -14.11
N GLU A 145 4.61 -19.13 -14.50
CA GLU A 145 3.74 -18.94 -15.64
C GLU A 145 4.42 -19.40 -16.93
N LYS A 146 5.69 -19.03 -17.12
CA LYS A 146 6.49 -19.48 -18.27
C LYS A 146 6.67 -21.00 -18.30
N ALA A 147 6.80 -21.65 -17.14
CA ALA A 147 6.91 -23.10 -17.07
C ALA A 147 5.59 -23.79 -17.47
N ALA A 148 4.47 -23.32 -16.93
CA ALA A 148 3.13 -23.85 -17.22
C ALA A 148 2.70 -23.58 -18.68
N LYS A 149 3.03 -22.39 -19.22
CA LYS A 149 2.75 -22.03 -20.62
C LYS A 149 3.41 -22.93 -21.67
N LYS A 150 4.41 -23.75 -21.29
CA LYS A 150 4.97 -24.80 -22.15
C LYS A 150 3.96 -25.92 -22.43
N PHE A 151 3.03 -26.15 -21.51
CA PHE A 151 2.02 -27.21 -21.59
C PHE A 151 0.63 -26.65 -21.91
N ALA A 152 0.31 -25.45 -21.42
CA ALA A 152 -0.96 -24.77 -21.66
C ALA A 152 -0.73 -23.29 -22.00
N LYS A 153 -0.76 -22.94 -23.30
CA LYS A 153 -0.35 -21.61 -23.79
C LYS A 153 -1.13 -20.44 -23.17
N ASP A 154 -2.40 -20.65 -22.86
CA ASP A 154 -3.31 -19.64 -22.31
C ASP A 154 -3.36 -19.66 -20.78
N TYR A 155 -2.48 -20.43 -20.14
CA TYR A 155 -2.40 -20.50 -18.68
C TYR A 155 -2.02 -19.16 -18.07
N THR A 156 -2.65 -18.84 -16.95
CA THR A 156 -2.34 -17.70 -16.08
C THR A 156 -2.31 -18.17 -14.65
N LEU A 157 -1.41 -17.61 -13.83
CA LEU A 157 -1.44 -17.83 -12.38
C LEU A 157 -2.58 -17.08 -11.69
N VAL A 158 -3.23 -16.13 -12.38
CA VAL A 158 -4.40 -15.42 -11.83
C VAL A 158 -5.55 -16.40 -11.66
N GLY A 159 -6.07 -16.48 -10.44
CA GLY A 159 -7.07 -17.46 -10.03
C GLY A 159 -6.51 -18.82 -9.65
N ASP A 160 -5.19 -19.00 -9.69
CA ASP A 160 -4.53 -20.23 -9.27
C ASP A 160 -3.98 -20.14 -7.84
N VAL A 161 -3.67 -21.31 -7.27
CA VAL A 161 -3.28 -21.48 -5.87
C VAL A 161 -1.77 -21.38 -5.73
N VAL A 162 -1.35 -20.50 -4.82
CA VAL A 162 0.06 -20.23 -4.55
C VAL A 162 0.36 -20.33 -3.07
N LEU A 163 1.55 -20.82 -2.75
CA LEU A 163 2.16 -20.67 -1.44
C LEU A 163 3.06 -19.45 -1.47
N ILE A 164 2.80 -18.50 -0.56
CA ILE A 164 3.65 -17.34 -0.33
C ILE A 164 4.30 -17.50 1.04
N GLN A 165 5.62 -17.45 1.07
CA GLN A 165 6.40 -17.64 2.30
C GLN A 165 7.62 -16.76 2.32
N LYS A 166 8.22 -16.61 3.50
CA LYS A 166 9.48 -15.88 3.65
C LYS A 166 10.63 -16.65 2.97
N THR A 167 11.51 -15.94 2.27
CA THR A 167 12.71 -16.55 1.67
C THR A 167 13.60 -17.16 2.75
N SER A 168 14.38 -18.17 2.37
CA SER A 168 15.27 -18.90 3.30
C SER A 168 16.32 -18.01 3.98
N ASP A 169 16.73 -16.91 3.33
CA ASP A 169 17.63 -15.91 3.90
C ASP A 169 16.92 -14.88 4.81
N GLY A 170 15.59 -14.98 4.94
CA GLY A 170 14.75 -14.14 5.77
C GLY A 170 14.61 -12.70 5.28
N LYS A 171 15.09 -12.36 4.08
CA LYS A 171 15.11 -10.98 3.59
C LYS A 171 13.89 -10.59 2.77
N SER A 172 13.21 -11.55 2.14
CA SER A 172 12.10 -11.29 1.24
C SER A 172 11.02 -12.37 1.31
N TYR A 173 10.15 -12.41 0.30
CA TYR A 173 9.12 -13.41 0.12
C TYR A 173 9.30 -14.11 -1.23
N SER A 174 8.88 -15.37 -1.29
CA SER A 174 8.88 -16.18 -2.51
C SER A 174 7.49 -16.72 -2.79
N LEU A 175 7.26 -17.06 -4.06
CA LEU A 175 5.99 -17.59 -4.55
C LEU A 175 6.23 -18.95 -5.21
N THR A 176 5.45 -19.96 -4.81
CA THR A 176 5.46 -21.29 -5.44
C THR A 176 4.03 -21.77 -5.68
N SER A 177 3.85 -22.72 -6.59
CA SER A 177 2.56 -23.40 -6.74
C SER A 177 2.19 -24.16 -5.46
N ALA A 178 0.89 -24.25 -5.17
CA ALA A 178 0.34 -25.09 -4.11
C ALA A 178 -0.98 -25.71 -4.59
N ASP A 179 -1.46 -26.71 -3.85
CA ASP A 179 -2.69 -27.43 -4.20
C ASP A 179 -3.76 -27.20 -3.13
N ILE A 180 -5.00 -26.99 -3.56
CA ILE A 180 -6.20 -27.01 -2.72
C ILE A 180 -7.31 -27.74 -3.46
N ASP A 181 -8.38 -28.09 -2.75
CA ASP A 181 -9.58 -28.65 -3.36
C ASP A 181 -10.20 -27.66 -4.37
N GLU A 182 -10.46 -28.11 -5.60
CA GLU A 182 -11.03 -27.30 -6.68
C GLU A 182 -12.37 -26.67 -6.28
N GLU A 183 -13.18 -27.35 -5.45
CA GLU A 183 -14.46 -26.80 -4.98
C GLU A 183 -14.28 -25.51 -4.17
N ILE A 184 -13.15 -25.38 -3.45
CA ILE A 184 -12.81 -24.21 -2.65
C ILE A 184 -12.28 -23.07 -3.55
N LEU A 185 -11.64 -23.41 -4.67
CA LEU A 185 -11.07 -22.43 -5.61
C LEU A 185 -12.14 -21.60 -6.34
N VAL A 186 -13.32 -22.17 -6.57
CA VAL A 186 -14.46 -21.49 -7.23
C VAL A 186 -14.87 -20.20 -6.49
N GLU A 187 -14.67 -20.13 -5.18
CA GLU A 187 -14.96 -18.91 -4.42
C GLU A 187 -13.97 -17.78 -4.72
N ALA A 188 -12.69 -18.10 -4.86
CA ALA A 188 -11.64 -17.13 -5.16
C ALA A 188 -11.87 -16.47 -6.52
N GLN A 189 -12.33 -17.24 -7.51
CA GLN A 189 -12.58 -16.75 -8.87
C GLN A 189 -13.59 -15.60 -8.93
N LYS A 190 -14.52 -15.52 -7.96
CA LYS A 190 -15.52 -14.44 -7.88
C LYS A 190 -14.91 -13.07 -7.57
N PHE A 191 -13.71 -13.05 -7.00
CA PHE A 191 -13.01 -11.83 -6.63
C PHE A 191 -12.01 -11.36 -7.68
N ILE A 192 -11.78 -12.12 -8.75
CA ILE A 192 -10.91 -11.70 -9.85
C ILE A 192 -11.58 -10.55 -10.60
N GLY A 193 -10.88 -9.42 -10.75
CA GLY A 193 -11.39 -8.23 -11.42
C GLY A 193 -12.58 -7.55 -10.71
N THR A 194 -12.78 -7.82 -9.42
CA THR A 194 -13.88 -7.20 -8.66
C THR A 194 -13.63 -5.72 -8.37
N ASP A 195 -14.68 -4.91 -8.48
CA ASP A 195 -14.67 -3.50 -8.07
C ASP A 195 -14.75 -3.32 -6.55
N GLU A 196 -14.90 -4.40 -5.77
CA GLU A 196 -14.94 -4.34 -4.30
C GLU A 196 -13.61 -3.85 -3.71
N ILE A 197 -12.49 -4.07 -4.40
CA ILE A 197 -11.18 -3.68 -3.91
C ILE A 197 -10.93 -2.20 -4.22
N LYS A 198 -11.22 -1.33 -3.25
CA LYS A 198 -10.99 0.11 -3.36
C LYS A 198 -9.54 0.47 -2.98
N TYR A 199 -8.61 0.27 -3.91
CA TYR A 199 -7.17 0.49 -3.68
C TYR A 199 -6.80 1.88 -3.16
N ALA A 200 -7.43 2.94 -3.66
CA ALA A 200 -7.18 4.29 -3.17
C ALA A 200 -7.60 4.50 -1.71
N GLU A 201 -8.69 3.85 -1.28
CA GLU A 201 -9.14 3.89 0.12
C GLU A 201 -8.19 3.10 1.01
N LEU A 202 -7.78 1.90 0.56
CA LEU A 202 -6.78 1.08 1.22
C LEU A 202 -5.45 1.84 1.38
N ALA A 203 -4.98 2.51 0.34
CA ALA A 203 -3.79 3.34 0.38
C ALA A 203 -3.85 4.47 1.43
N ASN A 204 -5.02 4.76 2.00
CA ASN A 204 -5.20 5.62 3.17
C ASN A 204 -4.45 6.95 3.06
N PHE A 205 -4.80 7.71 2.01
CA PHE A 205 -4.27 9.05 1.81
C PHE A 205 -4.67 9.97 2.95
N ARG A 206 -3.68 10.40 3.73
CA ARG A 206 -3.84 11.38 4.80
C ARG A 206 -4.06 12.77 4.22
N ASP A 207 -4.72 13.64 4.97
CA ASP A 207 -4.83 15.04 4.61
C ASP A 207 -3.51 15.79 4.85
N GLU A 208 -3.43 17.02 4.33
CA GLU A 208 -2.23 17.85 4.46
C GLU A 208 -1.89 18.21 5.91
N GLU A 209 -2.89 18.34 6.79
CA GLU A 209 -2.69 18.69 8.20
C GLU A 209 -2.02 17.54 8.94
N ASP A 210 -2.49 16.31 8.74
CA ASP A 210 -1.89 15.11 9.31
C ASP A 210 -0.48 14.88 8.78
N ILE A 211 -0.24 15.12 7.49
CA ILE A 211 1.10 15.03 6.90
C ILE A 211 2.03 16.08 7.52
N ARG A 212 1.57 17.32 7.69
CA ARG A 212 2.34 18.38 8.33
C ARG A 212 2.78 17.98 9.74
N LYS A 213 1.86 17.44 10.55
CA LYS A 213 2.17 16.97 11.91
C LYS A 213 3.25 15.90 11.90
N ILE A 214 3.19 14.94 10.97
CA ILE A 214 4.23 13.91 10.84
C ILE A 214 5.60 14.57 10.56
N LEU A 215 5.63 15.57 9.66
CA LEU A 215 6.88 16.25 9.31
C LEU A 215 7.40 17.10 10.49
N GLU A 216 6.54 17.79 11.22
CA GLU A 216 6.91 18.54 12.43
C GLU A 216 7.47 17.60 13.51
N GLU A 217 6.80 16.48 13.80
CA GLU A 217 7.29 15.45 14.73
C GLU A 217 8.65 14.87 14.28
N THR A 218 8.82 14.64 12.97
CA THR A 218 10.11 14.22 12.42
C THR A 218 11.18 15.28 12.64
N ALA A 219 10.89 16.56 12.38
CA ALA A 219 11.85 17.65 12.55
C ALA A 219 12.28 17.83 14.01
N GLU A 220 11.34 17.68 14.95
CA GLU A 220 11.63 17.73 16.38
C GLU A 220 12.56 16.59 16.82
N PHE A 221 12.43 15.42 16.20
CA PHE A 221 13.24 14.25 16.52
C PHE A 221 14.60 14.24 15.82
N ASP A 222 14.62 14.49 14.50
CA ASP A 222 15.81 14.51 13.65
C ASP A 222 15.54 15.33 12.37
N ASP A 223 15.95 16.60 12.39
CA ASP A 223 15.77 17.55 11.29
C ASP A 223 16.60 17.22 10.04
N SER A 224 17.59 16.33 10.12
CA SER A 224 18.38 15.89 8.96
C SER A 224 17.59 15.01 7.98
N LYS A 225 16.41 14.53 8.41
CA LYS A 225 15.59 13.57 7.66
C LYS A 225 14.66 14.23 6.65
N ILE A 226 14.43 15.53 6.80
CA ILE A 226 13.52 16.34 5.99
C ILE A 226 14.01 17.78 5.86
N ASP A 227 13.60 18.47 4.81
CA ASP A 227 13.86 19.90 4.64
C ASP A 227 12.63 20.71 5.08
N MET A 228 12.63 21.16 6.33
CA MET A 228 11.57 22.02 6.87
C MET A 228 11.60 23.44 6.30
N SER A 229 12.73 23.91 5.76
CA SER A 229 12.83 25.26 5.19
C SER A 229 11.95 25.39 3.93
N ALA A 230 11.91 24.34 3.12
CA ALA A 230 11.06 24.23 1.93
C ALA A 230 9.54 24.27 2.23
N LEU A 231 9.12 24.09 3.49
CA LEU A 231 7.71 24.20 3.90
C LEU A 231 7.31 25.62 4.35
N ARG A 232 8.29 26.47 4.71
CA ARG A 232 8.06 27.82 5.24
C ARG A 232 7.81 28.86 4.15
N GLU A 233 8.34 28.65 2.94
CA GLU A 233 8.23 29.57 1.79
C GLU A 233 6.79 29.79 1.28
N ARG A 234 5.79 28.99 1.68
CA ARG A 234 4.38 29.19 1.28
C ARG A 234 3.57 30.09 2.24
N PHE A 235 4.16 30.56 3.33
CA PHE A 235 3.47 31.36 4.36
C PHE A 235 4.20 32.66 4.74
N SER A 236 5.30 32.99 4.06
CA SER A 236 6.09 34.21 4.31
C SER A 236 5.84 35.36 3.33
N GLU A 237 4.76 35.31 2.55
CA GLU A 237 4.24 36.51 1.86
C GLU A 237 2.74 36.61 2.15
N PRO A 238 2.29 37.49 3.08
CA PRO A 238 1.16 38.30 2.71
C PRO A 238 1.59 39.10 1.47
N ASP A 239 0.78 39.11 0.42
CA ASP A 239 0.88 40.17 -0.57
C ASP A 239 0.83 41.49 0.21
N ASP A 240 1.98 42.13 0.39
CA ASP A 240 2.07 43.53 0.77
C ASP A 240 1.39 44.30 -0.35
N VAL A 241 0.08 44.44 -0.25
CA VAL A 241 -0.69 45.43 -1.00
C VAL A 241 -0.12 46.78 -0.57
N ASP A 242 0.79 47.29 -1.38
CA ASP A 242 1.36 48.64 -1.30
C ASP A 242 0.23 49.64 -0.99
N PRO A 243 0.12 50.19 0.23
CA PRO A 243 -0.87 51.19 0.53
C PRO A 243 -0.25 52.53 0.15
N LYS A 244 -0.08 52.77 -1.15
CA LYS A 244 0.21 54.12 -1.65
C LYS A 244 -1.06 54.82 -2.05
N PHE A 245 -1.69 55.37 -1.02
CA PHE A 245 -1.99 56.80 -0.99
C PHE A 245 -0.77 57.55 -0.44
#